data_AF-A0A453SUV8-F1
#
_entry.id   AF-A0A453SUV8-F1
#
_cell.length_a   1.000
_cell.length_b   1.000
_cell.length_c   1.000
_cell.angle_alpha   90.00
_cell.angle_beta   90.00
_cell.angle_gamma   90.00
#
_symmetry.space_group_name_H-M   'P 1'
#
loop_
_entity.id
_entity.type
_entity.pdbx_description
1 polymer ?
#
loop_
_entity_poly.entity_id
_entity_poly.type
_entity_poly.pdbx_seq_one_letter_code
_entity_poly.pdbx_strand_id
1 'polypeptide(L)'
;MAKTSPIEMRLKRWERKKCKPNSLPMLHKMHVRVGDTVQVIAGREKGKVGEVVRLYKHNSTVIVKDLNLKSKHKKGTEDEPGEIVMIEGPIHSSNMMLYSKEKNVTSRVGHKILEDGTKVRYLKKTGEVIDSVDNWVKVFKEGDSESSS
;
A
#
# COMPACT_ATOMS: atom_id res chain seq x y z
N MET A 1 27.82 -27.84 12.56
CA MET A 1 27.17 -27.37 11.32
C MET A 1 26.87 -25.88 11.48
N ALA A 2 27.62 -25.03 10.76
CA ALA A 2 27.50 -23.58 10.91
C ALA A 2 26.13 -23.14 10.38
N LYS A 3 25.30 -22.58 11.25
CA LYS A 3 24.09 -21.86 10.84
C LYS A 3 24.55 -20.65 10.04
N THR A 4 24.60 -20.75 8.71
CA THR A 4 24.71 -19.58 7.84
C THR A 4 23.50 -18.73 8.17
N SER A 5 23.73 -17.65 8.92
CA SER A 5 22.71 -16.64 9.16
C SER A 5 22.24 -16.20 7.78
N PRO A 6 20.95 -16.31 7.46
CA PRO A 6 20.46 -15.69 6.25
C PRO A 6 20.86 -14.22 6.34
N ILE A 7 21.36 -13.65 5.24
CA ILE A 7 21.54 -12.20 5.12
C ILE A 7 20.13 -11.62 5.07
N GLU A 8 19.42 -11.66 6.20
CA GLU A 8 18.30 -10.80 6.45
C GLU A 8 18.91 -9.41 6.48
N MET A 9 18.48 -8.54 5.56
CA MET A 9 18.81 -7.12 5.64
C MET A 9 18.31 -6.60 6.98
N ARG A 10 19.17 -6.63 7.99
CA ARG A 10 18.88 -6.15 9.32
C ARG A 10 18.76 -4.64 9.19
N LEU A 11 17.59 -4.09 9.54
CA LEU A 11 17.40 -2.65 9.62
C LEU A 11 18.56 -2.04 10.42
N LYS A 12 19.19 -1.00 9.88
CA LYS A 12 20.21 -0.25 10.60
C LYS A 12 19.61 0.20 11.93
N ARG A 13 20.42 0.20 12.99
CA ARG A 13 19.93 0.44 14.36
C ARG A 13 19.10 1.74 14.48
N TRP A 14 19.46 2.77 13.72
CA TRP A 14 18.79 4.08 13.69
C TRP A 14 17.59 4.18 12.72
N GLU A 15 17.40 3.20 11.83
CA GLU A 15 16.26 3.14 10.89
C GLU A 15 15.08 2.32 11.46
N ARG A 16 15.20 1.88 12.71
CA ARG A 16 14.11 1.18 13.41
C ARG A 16 12.92 2.10 13.61
N LYS A 17 11.73 1.48 13.73
CA LYS A 17 10.48 2.19 14.02
C LYS A 17 10.65 3.01 15.30
N LYS A 18 10.31 4.29 15.24
CA LYS A 18 10.27 5.14 16.43
C LYS A 18 9.11 4.71 17.31
N CYS A 19 9.35 4.58 18.62
CA CYS A 19 8.34 4.16 19.58
C CYS A 19 7.94 5.31 20.52
N LYS A 20 6.71 5.23 21.02
CA LYS A 20 6.16 6.05 22.10
C LYS A 20 6.65 5.54 23.47
N PRO A 21 6.45 6.29 24.57
CA PRO A 21 6.81 5.84 25.92
C PRO A 21 6.18 4.51 26.32
N ASN A 22 4.98 4.21 25.82
CA ASN A 22 4.28 2.93 26.05
C ASN A 22 4.71 1.81 25.08
N SER A 23 5.91 1.90 24.49
CA SER A 23 6.51 0.96 23.53
C SER A 23 5.83 0.83 22.16
N LEU A 24 4.63 1.40 21.96
CA LEU A 24 3.93 1.33 20.66
C LEU A 24 4.66 2.14 19.57
N PRO A 25 4.64 1.69 18.31
CA PRO A 25 5.24 2.46 17.22
C PRO A 25 4.49 3.77 16.98
N MET A 26 5.21 4.81 16.58
CA MET A 26 4.62 6.03 16.05
C MET A 26 4.09 5.75 14.63
N LEU A 27 2.82 6.08 14.42
CA LEU A 27 2.12 5.87 13.14
C LEU A 27 1.81 7.22 12.51
N HIS A 28 2.03 7.31 11.19
CA HIS A 28 1.65 8.48 10.42
C HIS A 28 0.21 8.35 9.89
N LYS A 29 -0.50 9.48 9.85
CA LYS A 29 -1.80 9.59 9.21
C LYS A 29 -1.60 9.67 7.70
N MET A 30 -2.31 8.83 6.94
CA MET A 30 -2.22 8.74 5.48
C MET A 30 -3.56 9.09 4.84
N HIS A 31 -3.54 9.61 3.61
CA HIS A 31 -4.75 9.95 2.85
C HIS A 31 -5.32 8.79 2.02
N VAL A 32 -4.59 7.68 1.92
CA VAL A 32 -4.91 6.50 1.10
C VAL A 32 -5.29 5.31 2.00
N ARG A 33 -6.16 4.42 1.50
CA ARG A 33 -6.61 3.17 2.12
C ARG A 33 -6.34 1.97 1.18
N VAL A 34 -6.46 0.75 1.73
CA VAL A 34 -6.38 -0.50 0.93
C VAL A 34 -7.56 -0.53 -0.04
N GLY A 35 -7.34 -0.97 -1.28
CA GLY A 35 -8.35 -1.01 -2.33
C GLY A 35 -8.60 0.33 -3.03
N ASP A 36 -7.96 1.43 -2.60
CA ASP A 36 -8.03 2.69 -3.33
C ASP A 36 -7.31 2.56 -4.69
N THR A 37 -7.91 3.10 -5.75
CA THR A 37 -7.23 3.25 -7.05
C THR A 37 -6.45 4.56 -7.06
N VAL A 38 -5.16 4.48 -7.36
CA VAL A 38 -4.21 5.60 -7.30
C VAL A 38 -3.39 5.71 -8.57
N GLN A 39 -2.95 6.93 -8.88
CA GLN A 39 -1.96 7.20 -9.91
C GLN A 39 -0.67 7.73 -9.28
N VAL A 40 0.46 7.29 -9.81
CA VAL A 40 1.79 7.76 -9.41
C VAL A 40 2.09 9.13 -10.02
N ILE A 41 2.40 10.10 -9.18
CA ILE A 41 2.68 11.50 -9.54
C ILE A 41 4.16 11.70 -9.88
N ALA A 42 5.02 11.03 -9.12
CA ALA A 42 6.47 11.24 -9.14
C ALA A 42 7.22 9.92 -8.91
N GLY A 43 8.43 9.84 -9.48
CA GLY A 43 9.28 8.65 -9.45
C GLY A 43 9.32 7.91 -10.79
N ARG A 44 9.92 6.72 -10.80
CA ARG A 44 10.14 5.90 -12.01
C ARG A 44 8.84 5.48 -12.70
N GLU A 45 7.80 5.21 -11.91
CA GLU A 45 6.51 4.70 -12.40
C GLU A 45 5.49 5.83 -12.65
N LYS A 46 5.93 7.05 -12.91
CA LYS A 46 5.06 8.23 -13.09
C LYS A 46 3.99 8.00 -14.16
N GLY A 47 2.75 8.37 -13.85
CA GLY A 47 1.60 8.31 -14.76
C GLY A 47 0.87 6.97 -14.76
N LYS A 48 1.47 5.90 -14.23
CA LYS A 48 0.79 4.60 -14.12
C LYS A 48 -0.26 4.63 -13.01
N VAL A 49 -1.36 3.91 -13.26
CA VAL A 49 -2.48 3.74 -12.35
C VAL A 49 -2.44 2.31 -11.80
N GLY A 50 -2.75 2.14 -10.52
CA GLY A 50 -2.84 0.83 -9.89
C GLY A 50 -3.68 0.85 -8.62
N GLU A 51 -3.92 -0.33 -8.08
CA GLU A 51 -4.70 -0.52 -6.85
C GLU A 51 -3.79 -0.80 -5.65
N VAL A 52 -4.12 -0.22 -4.50
CA VAL A 52 -3.33 -0.35 -3.28
C VAL A 52 -3.60 -1.68 -2.59
N VAL A 53 -2.57 -2.53 -2.52
CA VAL A 53 -2.64 -3.86 -1.90
C VAL A 53 -2.35 -3.78 -0.39
N ARG A 54 -1.29 -3.06 0.00
CA ARG A 54 -0.86 -2.97 1.41
C ARG A 54 -0.35 -1.57 1.76
N LEU A 55 -0.50 -1.19 3.03
CA LEU A 55 0.00 0.08 3.57
C LEU A 55 0.88 -0.14 4.81
N TYR A 56 1.98 0.61 4.88
CA TYR A 56 2.90 0.66 6.01
C TYR A 56 2.89 2.04 6.67
N LYS A 57 2.01 2.21 7.67
CA LYS A 57 1.78 3.50 8.36
C LYS A 57 2.99 4.07 9.11
N HIS A 58 3.95 3.23 9.51
CA HIS A 58 5.15 3.68 10.23
C HIS A 58 6.15 4.41 9.31
N ASN A 59 6.19 4.02 8.02
CA ASN A 59 7.07 4.61 7.01
C ASN A 59 6.31 5.51 6.01
N SER A 60 4.99 5.60 6.11
CA SER A 60 4.12 6.27 5.13
C SER A 60 4.26 5.73 3.70
N THR A 61 4.56 4.44 3.55
CA THR A 61 4.73 3.78 2.24
C THR A 61 3.56 2.85 1.93
N VAL A 62 3.30 2.62 0.65
CA VAL A 62 2.23 1.77 0.13
C VAL A 62 2.78 0.82 -0.93
N ILE A 63 2.20 -0.38 -1.03
CA ILE A 63 2.43 -1.33 -2.11
C ILE A 63 1.23 -1.23 -3.07
N VAL A 64 1.51 -1.07 -4.34
CA VAL A 64 0.52 -0.98 -5.41
C VAL A 64 0.74 -2.14 -6.36
N LYS A 65 -0.34 -2.78 -6.79
CA LYS A 65 -0.31 -3.94 -7.68
C LYS A 65 0.40 -3.61 -8.99
N ASP A 66 1.27 -4.51 -9.43
CA ASP A 66 2.04 -4.44 -10.69
C ASP A 66 2.94 -3.19 -10.85
N LEU A 67 3.20 -2.44 -9.77
CA LEU A 67 4.07 -1.27 -9.78
C LEU A 67 5.35 -1.46 -8.97
N ASN A 68 6.43 -0.80 -9.43
CA ASN A 68 7.73 -0.81 -8.76
C ASN A 68 8.26 -2.24 -8.51
N LEU A 69 8.12 -3.09 -9.53
CA LEU A 69 8.55 -4.47 -9.49
C LEU A 69 10.07 -4.58 -9.34
N LYS A 70 10.50 -5.51 -8.50
CA LYS A 70 11.90 -5.81 -8.23
C LYS A 70 12.12 -7.31 -8.35
N SER A 71 13.15 -7.70 -9.10
CA SER A 71 13.58 -9.09 -9.20
C SER A 71 14.28 -9.50 -7.91
N LYS A 72 13.73 -10.48 -7.20
CA LYS A 72 14.30 -11.08 -6.00
C LYS A 72 14.70 -12.52 -6.30
N HIS A 73 15.98 -12.82 -6.12
CA HIS A 73 16.46 -14.20 -6.18
C HIS A 73 16.08 -14.90 -4.87
N LYS A 74 15.14 -15.85 -4.94
CA LYS A 74 14.75 -16.71 -3.81
C LYS A 74 15.68 -17.92 -3.82
N LYS A 75 16.46 -18.10 -2.76
CA LYS A 75 17.28 -19.30 -2.58
C LYS A 75 16.34 -20.49 -2.42
N GLY A 76 16.62 -21.58 -3.14
CA GLY A 76 15.88 -22.83 -3.02
C GLY A 76 15.97 -23.42 -1.61
N THR A 77 14.95 -24.19 -1.25
CA THR A 77 14.88 -24.99 -0.02
C THR A 77 15.09 -26.47 -0.39
N GLU A 78 15.12 -27.38 0.58
CA GLU A 78 15.26 -28.81 0.32
C GLU A 78 14.15 -29.37 -0.60
N ASP A 79 12.94 -28.80 -0.50
CA ASP A 79 11.77 -29.20 -1.29
C ASP A 79 11.54 -28.40 -2.59
N GLU A 80 12.15 -27.22 -2.73
CA GLU A 80 11.85 -26.28 -3.83
C GLU A 80 13.15 -25.75 -4.48
N PRO A 81 13.27 -25.77 -5.83
CA PRO A 81 14.41 -25.16 -6.50
C PRO A 81 14.44 -23.64 -6.32
N GLY A 82 15.62 -23.03 -6.52
CA GLY A 82 15.75 -21.57 -6.49
C GLY A 82 15.05 -20.92 -7.69
N GLU A 83 14.41 -19.77 -7.45
CA GLU A 83 13.64 -19.05 -8.47
C GLU A 83 13.91 -17.54 -8.43
N ILE A 84 13.76 -16.88 -9.58
CA ILE A 84 13.74 -15.42 -9.69
C ILE A 84 12.28 -14.94 -9.62
N VAL A 85 11.87 -14.43 -8.46
CA VAL A 85 10.51 -13.94 -8.22
C VAL A 85 10.46 -12.43 -8.45
N MET A 86 9.42 -11.95 -9.14
CA MET A 86 9.12 -10.52 -9.22
C MET A 86 8.20 -10.11 -8.08
N ILE A 87 8.63 -9.12 -7.29
CA ILE A 87 7.88 -8.65 -6.11
C ILE A 87 7.67 -7.14 -6.22
N GLU A 88 6.48 -6.68 -5.83
CA GLU A 88 6.17 -5.25 -5.76
C GLU A 88 6.94 -4.57 -4.63
N GLY A 89 7.61 -3.48 -4.97
CA GLY A 89 8.32 -2.64 -4.01
C GLY A 89 7.42 -1.54 -3.41
N PRO A 90 7.63 -1.16 -2.14
CA PRO A 90 6.90 -0.04 -1.55
C PRO A 90 7.27 1.29 -2.21
N ILE A 91 6.28 2.17 -2.33
CA ILE A 91 6.40 3.54 -2.84
C ILE A 91 5.86 4.49 -1.75
N HIS A 92 6.44 5.69 -1.62
CA HIS A 92 5.98 6.66 -0.61
C HIS A 92 4.60 7.24 -0.97
N SER A 93 3.71 7.38 0.02
CA SER A 93 2.32 7.78 -0.21
C SER A 93 2.16 9.18 -0.81
N SER A 94 3.09 10.10 -0.54
CA SER A 94 3.08 11.44 -1.13
C SER A 94 3.23 11.43 -2.66
N ASN A 95 3.80 10.38 -3.22
CA ASN A 95 4.02 10.26 -4.66
C ASN A 95 2.78 9.70 -5.37
N MET A 96 1.63 9.62 -4.69
CA MET A 96 0.39 9.07 -5.22
C MET A 96 -0.81 9.97 -4.96
N MET A 97 -1.67 10.06 -5.97
CA MET A 97 -2.96 10.72 -5.90
C MET A 97 -4.09 9.72 -6.16
N LEU A 98 -5.25 9.97 -5.57
CA LEU A 98 -6.45 9.19 -5.84
C LEU A 98 -6.90 9.44 -7.29
N TYR A 99 -7.30 8.36 -7.96
CA TYR A 99 -7.66 8.35 -9.36
C TYR A 99 -9.14 8.00 -9.51
N SER A 100 -9.89 8.84 -10.24
CA SER A 100 -11.24 8.52 -10.68
C SER A 100 -11.19 7.67 -11.94
N LYS A 101 -11.75 6.46 -11.89
CA LYS A 101 -11.93 5.61 -13.09
C LYS A 101 -12.99 6.18 -14.04
N GLU A 102 -13.99 6.88 -13.51
CA GLU A 102 -15.10 7.43 -14.30
C GLU A 102 -14.65 8.58 -15.19
N LYS A 103 -13.90 9.53 -14.60
CA LYS A 103 -13.47 10.75 -15.30
C LYS A 103 -12.02 10.72 -15.74
N ASN A 104 -11.29 9.63 -15.45
CA ASN A 104 -9.87 9.45 -15.76
C ASN A 104 -8.99 10.60 -15.27
N VAL A 105 -9.33 11.17 -14.12
CA VAL A 105 -8.66 12.34 -13.54
C VAL A 105 -8.15 12.01 -12.15
N THR A 106 -6.89 12.38 -11.89
CA THR A 106 -6.36 12.44 -10.52
C THR A 106 -6.77 13.70 -9.79
N SER A 107 -7.09 13.57 -8.51
CA SER A 107 -7.37 14.72 -7.67
C SER A 107 -6.93 14.56 -6.22
N ARG A 108 -6.85 15.70 -5.52
CA ARG A 108 -6.64 15.74 -4.07
C ARG A 108 -7.93 15.33 -3.36
N VAL A 109 -7.78 14.75 -2.17
CA VAL A 109 -8.91 14.33 -1.33
C VAL A 109 -9.46 15.48 -0.49
N GLY A 110 -10.79 15.53 -0.37
CA GLY A 110 -11.53 16.33 0.61
C GLY A 110 -12.35 15.43 1.53
N HIS A 111 -12.95 16.02 2.57
CA HIS A 111 -13.87 15.33 3.47
C HIS A 111 -15.22 16.02 3.50
N LYS A 112 -16.31 15.25 3.42
CA LYS A 112 -17.69 15.75 3.54
C LYS A 112 -18.46 14.87 4.52
N ILE A 113 -19.50 15.43 5.14
CA ILE A 113 -20.47 14.70 5.96
C ILE A 113 -21.71 14.50 5.09
N LEU A 114 -22.19 13.27 4.99
CA LEU A 114 -23.44 12.92 4.29
C LEU A 114 -24.65 13.19 5.20
N GLU A 115 -25.85 13.11 4.62
CA GLU A 115 -27.11 13.32 5.34
C GLU A 115 -27.31 12.30 6.48
N ASP A 116 -26.79 11.09 6.29
CA ASP A 116 -26.77 10.03 7.32
C ASP A 116 -25.81 10.31 8.50
N GLY A 117 -25.09 11.44 8.47
CA GLY A 117 -24.08 11.81 9.46
C GLY A 117 -22.72 11.13 9.28
N THR A 118 -22.55 10.28 8.26
CA THR A 118 -21.30 9.59 7.97
C THR A 118 -20.27 10.52 7.32
N LYS A 119 -19.01 10.44 7.76
CA LYS A 119 -17.90 11.23 7.20
C LYS A 119 -17.18 10.45 6.12
N VAL A 120 -17.22 10.96 4.89
CA VAL A 120 -16.65 10.31 3.70
C VAL A 120 -15.54 11.15 3.06
N ARG A 121 -14.63 10.47 2.36
CA ARG A 121 -13.66 11.10 1.45
C ARG A 121 -14.29 11.34 0.07
N TYR A 122 -14.00 12.49 -0.52
CA TYR A 122 -14.40 12.82 -1.88
C TYR A 122 -13.25 13.41 -2.71
N LEU A 123 -13.34 13.28 -4.02
CA LEU A 123 -12.38 13.86 -4.98
C LEU A 123 -12.69 15.34 -5.22
N LYS A 124 -11.75 16.23 -4.93
CA LYS A 124 -12.00 17.69 -5.02
C LYS A 124 -12.31 18.19 -6.43
N LYS A 125 -11.76 17.55 -7.46
CA LYS A 125 -11.96 17.97 -8.86
C LYS A 125 -13.29 17.47 -9.43
N THR A 126 -13.71 16.27 -9.04
CA THR A 126 -14.84 15.59 -9.68
C THR A 126 -16.10 15.58 -8.82
N GLY A 127 -15.97 15.77 -7.51
CA GLY A 127 -17.06 15.66 -6.54
C GLY A 127 -17.40 14.23 -6.12
N GLU A 128 -16.77 13.22 -6.73
CA GLU A 128 -17.07 11.81 -6.49
C GLU A 128 -16.69 11.37 -5.07
N VAL A 129 -17.57 10.58 -4.46
CA VAL A 129 -17.35 9.98 -3.15
C VAL A 129 -16.59 8.66 -3.31
N ILE A 130 -15.56 8.45 -2.50
CA ILE A 130 -14.62 7.32 -2.62
C ILE A 130 -14.92 6.24 -1.57
N ASP A 131 -15.31 6.67 -0.37
CA ASP A 131 -15.56 5.76 0.74
C ASP A 131 -16.98 5.19 0.63
N SER A 132 -17.09 3.87 0.49
CA SER A 132 -18.33 3.11 0.70
C SER A 132 -18.14 2.12 1.86
N VAL A 133 -19.20 1.87 2.62
CA VAL A 133 -19.20 0.86 3.70
C VAL A 133 -18.90 -0.53 3.14
N ASP A 134 -19.41 -0.82 1.94
CA ASP A 134 -19.27 -2.12 1.28
C ASP A 134 -17.85 -2.42 0.82
N ASN A 135 -17.04 -1.37 0.57
CA ASN A 135 -15.66 -1.52 0.13
C ASN A 135 -14.82 -2.26 1.17
N TRP A 136 -15.08 -2.05 2.46
CA TRP A 136 -14.35 -2.72 3.53
C TRP A 136 -14.66 -4.22 3.61
N VAL A 137 -15.92 -4.59 3.42
CA VAL A 137 -16.37 -6.00 3.37
C VAL A 137 -15.75 -6.71 2.16
N LYS A 138 -15.71 -6.02 1.02
CA LYS A 138 -15.11 -6.56 -0.21
C LYS A 138 -13.62 -6.85 -0.04
N VAL A 139 -12.85 -5.89 0.49
CA VAL A 139 -11.41 -6.04 0.72
C VAL A 139 -11.12 -7.22 1.65
N PHE A 140 -11.93 -7.44 2.69
CA PHE A 140 -11.76 -8.59 3.58
C PHE A 140 -12.01 -9.93 2.89
N LYS A 141 -13.09 -10.04 2.11
CA LYS A 141 -13.42 -11.27 1.38
C LYS A 141 -12.36 -11.63 0.33
N GLU A 142 -11.85 -10.64 -0.39
CA GLU A 142 -10.79 -10.86 -1.38
C GLU A 142 -9.49 -11.32 -0.71
N GLY A 143 -9.13 -10.73 0.44
CA GLY A 143 -7.95 -11.14 1.21
C GLY A 143 -7.98 -12.59 1.69
N ASP A 144 -9.14 -13.12 2.07
CA ASP A 144 -9.27 -14.52 2.50
C ASP A 144 -9.08 -15.50 1.32
N SER A 145 -9.57 -15.13 0.13
CA SER A 145 -9.45 -15.97 -1.08
C SER A 145 -8.01 -16.08 -1.63
N GLU A 146 -7.24 -14.98 -1.59
CA GLU A 146 -5.82 -14.96 -1.99
C GLU A 146 -4.90 -15.68 -1.00
N SER A 147 -5.33 -15.89 0.24
CA SER A 147 -4.56 -16.66 1.25
C SER A 147 -4.81 -18.17 1.21
N SER A 148 -5.84 -18.59 0.49
CA SER A 148 -6.26 -19.98 0.32
C SER A 148 -5.75 -20.60 -1.00
N SER A 149 -5.11 -19.79 -1.84
CA SER A 149 -4.56 -20.14 -3.16
C SER A 149 -3.05 -19.95 -3.15
#